data_AF-A0A946H0Z2-F1
#
_entry.id   AF-A0A946H0Z2-F1
#
_cell.length_a   1.000
_cell.length_b   1.000
_cell.length_c   1.000
_cell.angle_alpha   90.00
_cell.angle_beta   90.00
_cell.angle_gamma   90.00
#
_symmetry.space_group_name_H-M   'P 1'
#
loop_
_entity.id
_entity.type
_entity.pdbx_description
1 polymer ?
#
loop_
_entity_poly.entity_id
_entity_poly.type
_entity_poly.pdbx_seq_one_letter_code
_entity_poly.pdbx_strand_id
1 'polypeptide(L)'
;VREAHPAENLPPLASMEQKRDHARQFRKEQKIKRPILLDDMTGSCHKAFGTLPNMTWLIGRGGLILYKAAWTRPDDVVAALNESWGGYQRRREDSLMPAYSERMIWRAGEDDRFIELSKRAGPQAIEEMFGKDGLKQAYGDKGKP
;
A
#
# COMPACT_ATOMS: atom_id res chain seq x y z
N VAL A 1 14.70 -2.05 5.83
CA VAL A 1 13.48 -2.01 6.68
C VAL A 1 13.01 -3.44 6.82
N ARG A 2 12.62 -3.90 8.02
CA ARG A 2 12.09 -5.26 8.21
C ARG A 2 10.58 -5.27 8.00
N GLU A 3 10.05 -6.37 7.52
CA GLU A 3 8.60 -6.56 7.38
C GLU A 3 7.94 -6.40 8.75
N ALA A 4 6.84 -5.65 8.79
CA ALA A 4 6.12 -5.36 10.04
C ALA A 4 5.46 -6.61 10.62
N HIS A 5 5.02 -7.52 9.75
CA HIS A 5 4.33 -8.76 10.10
C HIS A 5 4.91 -9.91 9.28
N PRO A 6 6.04 -10.49 9.69
CA PRO A 6 6.57 -11.67 9.05
C PRO A 6 5.64 -12.86 9.31
N ALA A 7 5.18 -13.49 8.23
CA ALA A 7 4.18 -14.53 8.32
C ALA A 7 4.82 -15.93 8.24
N GLU A 8 4.13 -16.94 8.76
CA GLU A 8 4.62 -18.32 8.74
C GLU A 8 4.82 -18.88 7.32
N ASN A 9 3.95 -18.52 6.37
CA ASN A 9 4.08 -18.95 4.97
C ASN A 9 4.91 -17.99 4.11
N LEU A 10 5.13 -16.76 4.59
CA LEU A 10 5.91 -15.72 3.91
C LEU A 10 6.89 -15.12 4.93
N PRO A 11 8.00 -15.83 5.21
CA PRO A 11 8.98 -15.39 6.20
C PRO A 11 9.68 -14.10 5.76
N PRO A 12 10.35 -13.39 6.70
CA PRO A 12 11.04 -12.15 6.37
C PRO A 12 12.03 -12.35 5.22
N LEU A 13 11.99 -11.44 4.25
CA LEU A 13 12.91 -11.44 3.12
C LEU A 13 14.38 -11.40 3.58
N ALA A 14 15.15 -12.42 3.18
CA ALA A 14 16.57 -12.54 3.51
C ALA A 14 17.50 -12.22 2.32
N SER A 15 16.98 -12.18 1.09
CA SER A 15 17.77 -11.87 -0.11
C SER A 15 16.98 -11.12 -1.19
N MET A 16 17.72 -10.48 -2.11
CA MET A 16 17.11 -9.83 -3.29
C MET A 16 16.45 -10.83 -4.25
N GLU A 17 16.91 -12.09 -4.25
CA GLU A 17 16.32 -13.16 -5.05
C GLU A 17 14.92 -13.51 -4.53
N GLN A 18 14.79 -13.77 -3.23
CA GLN A 18 13.50 -14.00 -2.58
C GLN A 18 12.55 -12.83 -2.80
N LYS A 19 13.03 -11.58 -2.64
CA LYS A 19 12.23 -10.38 -2.87
C LYS A 19 11.71 -10.30 -4.31
N ARG A 20 12.53 -10.72 -5.28
CA ARG A 20 12.16 -10.75 -6.70
C ARG A 20 11.12 -11.83 -6.99
N ASP A 21 11.25 -13.01 -6.38
CA ASP A 21 10.31 -14.10 -6.59
C ASP A 21 8.95 -13.80 -5.95
N HIS A 22 8.92 -13.24 -4.73
CA HIS A 22 7.70 -12.75 -4.11
C HIS A 22 7.01 -11.67 -4.97
N ALA A 23 7.77 -10.74 -5.54
CA ALA A 23 7.22 -9.71 -6.42
C ALA A 23 6.66 -10.28 -7.74
N ARG A 24 7.32 -11.28 -8.33
CA ARG A 24 6.83 -11.98 -9.53
C ARG A 24 5.54 -12.74 -9.26
N GLN A 25 5.51 -13.47 -8.14
CA GLN A 25 4.31 -14.17 -7.68
C GLN A 25 3.16 -13.19 -7.47
N PHE A 26 3.39 -12.11 -6.71
CA PHE A 26 2.40 -11.07 -6.47
C PHE A 26 1.87 -10.44 -7.77
N ARG A 27 2.77 -10.13 -8.72
CA ARG A 27 2.39 -9.62 -10.04
C ARG A 27 1.45 -10.58 -10.78
N LYS A 28 1.76 -11.88 -10.76
CA LYS A 28 0.97 -12.93 -11.42
C LYS A 28 -0.40 -13.09 -10.76
N GLU A 29 -0.44 -13.25 -9.44
CA GLU A 29 -1.66 -13.46 -8.67
C GLU A 29 -2.63 -12.28 -8.78
N GLN A 30 -2.11 -11.06 -8.62
CA GLN A 30 -2.92 -9.84 -8.64
C GLN A 30 -3.09 -9.25 -10.05
N LYS A 31 -2.60 -9.96 -11.08
CA LYS A 31 -2.69 -9.55 -12.51
C LYS A 31 -2.20 -8.12 -12.74
N ILE A 32 -1.10 -7.74 -12.07
CA ILE A 32 -0.58 -6.37 -12.10
C ILE A 32 0.08 -6.09 -13.46
N LYS A 33 -0.46 -5.09 -14.16
CA LYS A 33 0.04 -4.64 -15.47
C LYS A 33 1.13 -3.58 -15.37
N ARG A 34 1.14 -2.79 -14.30
CA ARG A 34 2.14 -1.72 -14.08
C ARG A 34 3.50 -2.30 -13.68
N PRO A 35 4.62 -1.59 -13.95
CA PRO A 35 5.92 -1.99 -13.44
C PRO A 35 5.93 -2.11 -11.92
N ILE A 36 6.66 -3.11 -11.41
CA ILE A 36 6.97 -3.27 -10.00
C ILE A 36 8.48 -3.08 -9.86
N LEU A 37 8.87 -2.09 -9.07
CA LEU A 37 10.27 -1.83 -8.74
C LEU A 37 10.55 -2.38 -7.34
N LEU A 38 11.75 -2.92 -7.15
CA LEU A 38 12.18 -3.47 -5.87
C LEU A 38 13.19 -2.53 -5.25
N ASP A 39 12.90 -2.09 -4.03
CA ASP A 39 13.89 -1.41 -3.20
C ASP A 39 15.03 -2.38 -2.83
N ASP A 40 16.17 -1.85 -2.38
CA ASP A 40 17.25 -2.66 -1.86
C ASP A 40 16.86 -3.37 -0.53
N MET A 41 17.74 -4.24 -0.04
CA MET A 41 17.51 -4.98 1.22
C MET A 41 17.54 -4.06 2.45
N THR A 42 18.23 -2.92 2.38
CA THR A 42 18.31 -1.96 3.48
C THR A 42 17.07 -1.06 3.55
N GLY A 43 16.29 -0.99 2.45
CA GLY A 43 15.10 -0.17 2.29
C GLY A 43 15.41 1.29 2.04
N SER A 44 16.42 1.61 1.22
CA SER A 44 16.83 3.00 0.97
C SER A 44 15.70 3.88 0.44
N CYS A 45 14.93 3.39 -0.54
CA CYS A 45 13.78 4.11 -1.07
C CYS A 45 12.67 4.24 -0.02
N HIS A 46 12.35 3.15 0.69
CA HIS A 46 11.31 3.17 1.73
C HIS A 46 11.62 4.20 2.82
N LYS A 47 12.89 4.32 3.23
CA LYS A 47 13.36 5.35 4.17
C LYS A 47 13.21 6.75 3.60
N ALA A 48 13.67 6.98 2.37
CA ALA A 48 13.59 8.29 1.72
C ALA A 48 12.13 8.79 1.57
N PHE A 49 11.18 7.87 1.41
CA PHE A 49 9.76 8.18 1.21
C PHE A 49 8.90 8.09 2.49
N GLY A 50 9.51 7.90 3.67
CA GLY A 50 8.85 8.11 4.96
C GLY A 50 8.52 6.86 5.78
N THR A 51 8.98 5.67 5.38
CA THR A 51 8.91 4.41 6.16
C THR A 51 7.50 3.86 6.47
N LEU A 52 6.46 4.37 5.82
CA LEU A 52 5.07 3.98 6.08
C LEU A 52 4.69 2.70 5.29
N PRO A 53 3.81 1.84 5.84
CA PRO A 53 3.63 0.44 5.40
C PRO A 53 2.92 0.25 4.04
N ASN A 54 2.07 1.20 3.63
CA ASN A 54 1.33 1.15 2.36
C ASN A 54 1.14 2.57 1.80
N MET A 55 2.20 3.38 1.80
CA MET A 55 2.11 4.78 1.39
C MET A 55 1.90 4.96 -0.11
N THR A 56 1.21 6.02 -0.48
CA THR A 56 1.09 6.48 -1.87
C THR A 56 1.62 7.89 -2.01
N TRP A 57 2.30 8.12 -3.14
CA TRP A 57 2.79 9.42 -3.58
C TRP A 57 2.31 9.69 -5.00
N LEU A 58 1.78 10.88 -5.26
CA LEU A 58 1.63 11.43 -6.61
C LEU A 58 2.68 12.52 -6.80
N ILE A 59 3.57 12.33 -7.77
CA ILE A 59 4.67 13.24 -8.06
C ILE A 59 4.46 13.84 -9.43
N GLY A 60 4.34 15.16 -9.47
CA GLY A 60 4.17 15.96 -10.68
C GLY A 60 5.50 16.27 -11.38
N ARG A 61 5.40 17.06 -12.45
CA ARG A 61 6.58 17.53 -13.20
C ARG A 61 7.48 18.36 -12.29
N GLY A 62 8.79 18.15 -12.39
CA GLY A 62 9.78 18.85 -11.56
C GLY A 62 9.88 18.34 -10.12
N GLY A 63 9.27 17.20 -9.80
CA GLY A 63 9.35 16.59 -8.46
C GLY A 63 8.37 17.16 -7.45
N LEU A 64 7.38 17.94 -7.88
CA LEU A 64 6.36 18.47 -6.98
C LEU A 64 5.51 17.35 -6.40
N ILE A 65 5.34 17.33 -5.09
CA ILE A 65 4.46 16.37 -4.42
C ILE A 65 3.03 16.91 -4.53
N LEU A 66 2.21 16.21 -5.31
CA LEU A 66 0.81 16.55 -5.53
C LEU A 66 -0.10 15.88 -4.50
N TYR A 67 0.32 14.73 -3.99
CA TYR A 67 -0.39 13.98 -2.96
C TYR A 67 0.58 13.04 -2.25
N LYS A 68 0.41 12.92 -0.93
CA LYS A 68 1.12 11.97 -0.09
C LYS A 68 0.14 11.42 0.93
N ALA A 69 0.13 10.10 1.11
CA ALA A 69 -0.62 9.45 2.16
C ALA A 69 0.18 8.32 2.80
N ALA A 70 0.00 8.17 4.12
CA ALA A 70 0.57 7.07 4.89
C ALA A 70 0.02 5.69 4.49
N TRP A 71 -1.21 5.69 3.94
CA TRP A 71 -1.94 4.49 3.56
C TRP A 71 -2.71 4.73 2.26
N THR A 72 -2.63 3.77 1.36
CA THR A 72 -3.26 3.87 0.04
C THR A 72 -4.76 3.64 0.15
N ARG A 73 -5.53 4.61 -0.35
CA ARG A 73 -6.98 4.51 -0.54
C ARG A 73 -7.32 4.85 -1.99
N PRO A 74 -7.94 3.94 -2.75
CA PRO A 74 -8.24 4.18 -4.16
C PRO A 74 -8.99 5.49 -4.41
N ASP A 75 -10.02 5.78 -3.61
CA ASP A 75 -10.83 6.99 -3.78
C ASP A 75 -10.05 8.27 -3.55
N ASP A 76 -9.16 8.29 -2.55
CA ASP A 76 -8.31 9.46 -2.29
C ASP A 76 -7.28 9.67 -3.39
N VAL A 77 -6.75 8.58 -3.97
CA VAL A 77 -5.83 8.66 -5.12
C VAL A 77 -6.55 9.19 -6.35
N VAL A 78 -7.78 8.75 -6.62
CA VAL A 78 -8.60 9.26 -7.73
C VAL A 78 -8.93 10.73 -7.52
N ALA A 79 -9.36 11.11 -6.32
CA ALA A 79 -9.66 12.50 -5.98
C ALA A 79 -8.42 13.39 -6.16
N ALA A 80 -7.27 12.96 -5.66
CA ALA A 80 -6.02 13.70 -5.79
C ALA A 80 -5.55 13.82 -7.25
N LEU A 81 -5.72 12.77 -8.07
CA LEU A 81 -5.43 12.82 -9.50
C LEU A 81 -6.34 13.81 -10.21
N ASN A 82 -7.65 13.78 -9.95
CA ASN A 82 -8.61 14.68 -10.56
C ASN A 82 -8.36 16.14 -10.18
N GLU A 83 -8.11 16.41 -8.89
CA GLU A 83 -7.78 17.74 -8.39
C GLU A 83 -6.49 18.26 -9.04
N SER A 84 -5.44 17.45 -9.03
CA SER A 84 -4.15 17.85 -9.59
C SER A 84 -4.24 18.07 -11.10
N TRP A 85 -4.81 17.12 -11.84
CA TRP A 85 -4.93 17.20 -13.30
C TRP A 85 -5.85 18.34 -13.73
N GLY A 86 -7.03 18.44 -13.11
CA GLY A 86 -7.98 19.52 -13.38
C GLY A 86 -7.40 20.90 -13.05
N GLY A 87 -6.72 21.03 -11.91
CA GLY A 87 -5.98 22.23 -11.54
C GLY A 87 -4.91 22.58 -12.57
N TYR A 88 -4.11 21.61 -13.02
CA TYR A 88 -3.11 21.84 -14.06
C TYR A 88 -3.70 22.33 -15.38
N GLN A 89 -4.85 21.78 -15.79
CA GLN A 89 -5.53 22.18 -17.03
C GLN A 89 -6.03 23.63 -16.94
N ARG A 90 -6.65 24.01 -15.81
CA ARG A 90 -7.29 25.32 -15.68
C ARG A 90 -6.41 26.42 -15.10
N ARG A 91 -5.24 26.10 -14.51
CA ARG A 91 -4.45 27.07 -13.72
C ARG A 91 -4.17 28.41 -14.40
N ARG A 92 -4.05 28.43 -15.73
CA ARG A 92 -3.79 29.67 -16.49
C ARG A 92 -5.05 30.49 -16.71
N GLU A 93 -6.16 29.82 -17.02
CA GLU A 93 -7.46 30.45 -17.29
C GLU A 93 -8.07 30.99 -15.99
N ASP A 94 -8.05 30.17 -14.94
CA ASP A 94 -8.62 30.47 -13.63
C ASP A 94 -7.64 31.20 -12.69
N SER A 95 -6.41 31.51 -13.15
CA SER A 95 -5.34 32.13 -12.34
C SER A 95 -5.09 31.41 -11.01
N LEU A 96 -5.14 30.08 -11.00
CA LEU A 96 -4.99 29.27 -9.80
C LEU A 96 -3.55 29.31 -9.28
N MET A 97 -3.43 29.43 -7.95
CA MET A 97 -2.17 29.28 -7.24
C MET A 97 -2.14 27.94 -6.50
N PRO A 98 -1.02 27.20 -6.51
CA PRO A 98 -0.90 25.99 -5.71
C PRO A 98 -0.95 26.34 -4.22
N ALA A 99 -1.61 25.49 -3.42
CA ALA A 99 -1.66 25.60 -1.97
C ALA A 99 -1.40 24.25 -1.32
N TYR A 100 -0.87 24.27 -0.09
CA TYR A 100 -0.61 23.08 0.72
C TYR A 100 -1.72 22.88 1.76
N SER A 101 -2.11 21.63 1.98
CA SER A 101 -3.03 21.26 3.05
C SER A 101 -2.69 19.89 3.64
N GLU A 102 -2.88 19.76 4.95
CA GLU A 102 -2.88 18.49 5.66
C GLU A 102 -4.27 18.26 6.25
N ARG A 103 -4.72 16.99 6.25
CA ARG A 103 -6.01 16.62 6.82
C ARG A 103 -5.96 15.23 7.45
N MET A 104 -6.70 15.07 8.54
CA MET A 104 -7.02 13.76 9.10
C MET A 104 -8.11 13.11 8.26
N ILE A 105 -8.01 11.80 8.04
CA ILE A 105 -9.03 11.02 7.35
C ILE A 105 -9.45 9.84 8.22
N TRP A 106 -10.75 9.53 8.22
CA TRP A 106 -11.27 8.32 8.82
C TRP A 106 -11.33 7.22 7.77
N ARG A 107 -10.75 6.06 8.05
CA ARG A 107 -10.81 4.87 7.19
C ARG A 107 -11.71 3.84 7.87
N ALA A 108 -12.57 3.19 7.10
CA ALA A 108 -13.17 1.95 7.54
C ALA A 108 -12.06 0.90 7.81
N GLY A 109 -12.36 -0.09 8.65
CA GLY A 109 -11.46 -1.24 8.82
C GLY A 109 -11.18 -1.96 7.50
N GLU A 110 -10.31 -2.96 7.55
CA GLU A 110 -9.96 -3.73 6.35
C GLU A 110 -11.15 -4.59 5.91
N ASP A 111 -11.34 -4.72 4.59
CA ASP A 111 -12.48 -5.42 4.02
C ASP A 111 -12.25 -6.95 3.97
N ASP A 112 -13.30 -7.72 3.72
CA ASP A 112 -13.23 -9.19 3.56
C ASP A 112 -12.11 -9.60 2.59
N ARG A 113 -11.91 -8.81 1.53
CA ARG A 113 -10.88 -9.06 0.53
C ARG A 113 -9.48 -8.99 1.14
N PHE A 114 -9.21 -8.07 2.04
CA PHE A 114 -7.92 -7.99 2.70
C PHE A 114 -7.64 -9.24 3.56
N ILE A 115 -8.64 -9.72 4.30
CA ILE A 115 -8.54 -10.94 5.08
C ILE A 115 -8.32 -12.16 4.17
N GLU A 116 -9.08 -12.28 3.08
CA GLU A 116 -8.89 -13.35 2.09
C GLU A 116 -7.48 -13.34 1.48
N LEU A 117 -6.95 -12.17 1.12
CA LEU A 117 -5.58 -12.04 0.60
C LEU A 117 -4.53 -12.43 1.65
N SER A 118 -4.82 -12.21 2.93
CA SER A 118 -3.92 -12.52 4.04
C SER A 118 -3.84 -14.02 4.33
N LYS A 119 -4.82 -14.83 3.92
CA LYS A 119 -4.78 -16.31 4.10
C LYS A 119 -3.54 -16.96 3.49
N ARG A 120 -3.01 -16.40 2.40
CA ARG A 120 -1.77 -16.91 1.78
C ARG A 120 -0.58 -16.84 2.74
N ALA A 121 -0.57 -15.86 3.62
CA ALA A 121 0.48 -15.63 4.60
C ALA A 121 0.35 -16.59 5.80
N GLY A 122 -0.84 -17.15 6.01
CA GLY A 122 -1.15 -18.13 7.06
C GLY A 122 -2.01 -17.55 8.19
N PRO A 123 -2.64 -18.41 9.02
CA PRO A 123 -3.36 -18.00 10.23
C PRO A 123 -2.62 -17.02 11.12
N GLN A 124 -1.32 -17.19 11.34
CA GLN A 124 -0.56 -16.30 12.22
C GLN A 124 -0.65 -14.84 11.76
N ALA A 125 -0.47 -14.59 10.45
CA ALA A 125 -0.53 -13.24 9.90
C ALA A 125 -1.91 -12.59 10.06
N ILE A 126 -2.97 -13.40 9.95
CA ILE A 126 -4.34 -12.93 10.14
C ILE A 126 -4.58 -12.56 11.61
N GLU A 127 -4.13 -13.39 12.54
CA GLU A 127 -4.30 -13.11 13.98
C GLU A 127 -3.50 -11.88 14.42
N GLU A 128 -2.26 -11.72 13.96
CA GLU A 128 -1.43 -10.55 14.29
C GLU A 128 -2.04 -9.24 13.77
N MET A 129 -2.70 -9.28 12.61
CA MET A 129 -3.21 -8.09 11.95
C MET A 129 -4.67 -7.75 12.31
N PHE A 130 -5.49 -8.76 12.59
CA PHE A 130 -6.95 -8.64 12.78
C PHE A 130 -7.45 -9.24 14.10
N GLY A 131 -6.56 -9.82 14.90
CA GLY A 131 -6.93 -10.55 16.10
C GLY A 131 -7.75 -11.81 15.82
N LYS A 132 -8.38 -12.32 16.88
CA LYS A 132 -9.19 -13.55 16.82
C LYS A 132 -10.45 -13.41 15.96
N ASP A 133 -11.00 -12.21 15.87
CA ASP A 133 -12.17 -11.93 15.04
C ASP A 133 -11.83 -12.11 13.55
N GLY A 134 -10.63 -11.67 13.12
CA GLY A 134 -10.16 -11.91 11.76
C GLY A 134 -9.91 -13.39 11.47
N LEU A 135 -9.40 -14.17 12.43
CA LEU A 135 -9.29 -15.63 12.27
C LEU A 135 -10.66 -16.28 12.08
N LYS A 136 -11.65 -15.86 12.87
CA LYS A 136 -13.02 -16.34 12.75
C LYS A 136 -13.65 -15.95 11.42
N GLN A 137 -13.40 -14.74 10.95
CA GLN A 137 -13.86 -14.28 9.64
C GLN A 137 -13.18 -15.04 8.50
N ALA A 138 -11.89 -15.34 8.62
CA ALA A 138 -11.12 -16.07 7.61
C ALA A 138 -11.46 -17.56 7.54
N TYR A 139 -11.62 -18.23 8.68
CA TYR A 139 -11.69 -19.71 8.76
C TYR A 139 -12.93 -20.25 9.49
N GLY A 140 -13.85 -19.38 9.89
CA GLY A 140 -14.98 -19.75 10.75
C GLY A 140 -14.55 -20.08 12.18
N ASP A 141 -15.44 -20.69 12.96
CA ASP A 141 -15.22 -20.98 14.39
C ASP A 141 -14.05 -21.94 14.67
N LYS A 142 -13.50 -22.60 13.64
CA LYS A 142 -12.33 -23.47 13.78
C LYS A 142 -11.01 -22.70 13.89
N GLY A 143 -10.97 -21.45 13.43
CA GLY A 143 -9.80 -20.56 13.50
C GLY A 143 -8.55 -21.06 12.77
N LYS A 144 -8.67 -22.07 11.88
CA LYS A 144 -7.58 -22.67 11.11
C LYS A 144 -8.08 -23.18 9.74
N PRO A 145 -7.24 -23.18 8.69
CA PRO A 145 -7.57 -23.62 7.34
C PRO A 145 -8.00 -25.09 7.25
#